data_AF-A0A368TQ02-F1
#
_entry.id   AF-A0A368TQ02-F1
#
_cell.length_a   1.000
_cell.length_b   1.000
_cell.length_c   1.000
_cell.angle_alpha   90.00
_cell.angle_beta   90.00
_cell.angle_gamma   90.00
#
_symmetry.space_group_name_H-M   'P 1'
#
loop_
_entity.id
_entity.type
_entity.pdbx_description
1 polymer ?
#
loop_
_entity_poly.entity_id
_entity_poly.type
_entity_poly.pdbx_seq_one_letter_code
_entity_poly.pdbx_strand_id
1 'polypeptide(L)'
;MPQSDFYAKVRRGLPALLHQWLTVGQADDDRLALLLAETARVAKLAEPESTPSGETLVAWSQSSDAHDIPLWAPCTAVFLLNQMPARPAPHSEAEACAWAYCWLRNRQFNDIDAARAALPEHLQSPLAHPLEAAWADQQGLRLI
;
A
#
# COMPACT_ATOMS: atom_id res chain seq x y z
N MET A 1 -8.53 -2.17 23.71
CA MET A 1 -7.69 -1.22 22.95
C MET A 1 -7.71 -1.66 21.49
N PRO A 2 -8.56 -1.09 20.63
CA PRO A 2 -8.75 -1.60 19.25
C PRO A 2 -7.75 -1.03 18.23
N GLN A 3 -7.09 0.10 18.53
CA GLN A 3 -6.16 0.78 17.61
C GLN A 3 -4.85 0.01 17.40
N SER A 4 -4.41 -0.79 18.39
CA SER A 4 -3.26 -1.67 18.28
C SER A 4 -3.44 -2.78 17.25
N ASP A 5 -4.69 -3.18 16.99
CA ASP A 5 -4.96 -4.40 16.22
C ASP A 5 -5.01 -4.12 14.72
N PHE A 6 -5.54 -2.96 14.31
CA PHE A 6 -5.58 -2.58 12.89
C PHE A 6 -4.18 -2.29 12.36
N TYR A 7 -3.41 -1.41 13.01
CA TYR A 7 -2.07 -1.07 12.55
C TYR A 7 -1.13 -2.29 12.58
N ALA A 8 -1.30 -3.22 13.54
CA ALA A 8 -0.58 -4.49 13.52
C ALA A 8 -0.92 -5.35 12.29
N LYS A 9 -2.19 -5.39 11.85
CA LYS A 9 -2.58 -6.05 10.59
C LYS A 9 -1.99 -5.36 9.38
N VAL A 10 -2.02 -4.02 9.33
CA VAL A 10 -1.38 -3.22 8.27
C VAL A 10 0.09 -3.60 8.14
N ARG A 11 0.85 -3.55 9.24
CA ARG A 11 2.28 -3.89 9.24
C ARG A 11 2.52 -5.29 8.67
N ARG A 12 1.76 -6.30 9.09
CA ARG A 12 1.87 -7.66 8.53
C ARG A 12 1.55 -7.75 7.03
N GLY A 13 0.72 -6.84 6.50
CA GLY A 13 0.32 -6.82 5.10
C GLY A 13 1.23 -6.04 4.16
N LEU A 14 2.11 -5.14 4.66
CA LEU A 14 2.97 -4.32 3.81
C LEU A 14 3.91 -5.13 2.87
N PRO A 15 4.58 -6.21 3.33
CA PRO A 15 5.40 -7.04 2.45
C PRO A 15 4.62 -7.63 1.27
N ALA A 16 3.36 -8.04 1.50
CA ALA A 16 2.51 -8.66 0.48
C ALA A 16 2.21 -7.72 -0.69
N LEU A 17 2.04 -6.42 -0.42
CA LEU A 17 1.86 -5.41 -1.48
C LEU A 17 3.08 -5.30 -2.40
N LEU A 18 4.29 -5.37 -1.82
CA LEU A 18 5.54 -5.37 -2.60
C LEU A 18 5.74 -6.68 -3.34
N HIS A 19 5.38 -7.80 -2.72
CA HIS A 19 5.38 -9.10 -3.38
C HIS A 19 4.43 -9.13 -4.58
N GLN A 20 3.25 -8.52 -4.45
CA GLN A 20 2.32 -8.43 -5.56
C GLN A 20 2.87 -7.56 -6.67
N TRP A 21 3.49 -6.41 -6.36
CA TRP A 21 4.19 -5.59 -7.35
C TRP A 21 5.26 -6.37 -8.12
N LEU A 22 6.09 -7.16 -7.43
CA LEU A 22 7.06 -8.06 -8.05
C LEU A 22 6.41 -9.12 -8.94
N THR A 23 5.25 -9.64 -8.53
CA THR A 23 4.58 -10.75 -9.23
C THR A 23 3.84 -10.31 -10.48
N VAL A 24 3.14 -9.17 -10.42
CA VAL A 24 2.33 -8.68 -11.55
C VAL A 24 3.10 -7.70 -12.44
N GLY A 25 4.19 -7.12 -11.92
CA GLY A 25 5.10 -6.27 -12.66
C GLY A 25 5.80 -7.03 -13.78
N GLN A 26 5.84 -6.47 -14.98
CA GLN A 26 6.42 -7.11 -16.16
C GLN A 26 7.83 -6.56 -16.46
N ALA A 27 8.72 -6.63 -15.48
CA ALA A 27 10.12 -6.24 -15.62
C ALA A 27 10.99 -7.02 -14.62
N ASP A 28 12.31 -6.93 -14.75
CA ASP A 28 13.23 -7.44 -13.74
C ASP A 28 13.15 -6.65 -12.41
N ASP A 29 13.64 -7.25 -11.33
CA ASP A 29 13.51 -6.72 -9.97
C ASP A 29 14.16 -5.33 -9.82
N ASP A 30 15.32 -5.10 -10.45
CA ASP A 30 16.00 -3.79 -10.43
C ASP A 30 15.17 -2.72 -11.12
N ARG A 31 14.56 -3.05 -12.26
CA ARG A 31 13.68 -2.14 -12.98
C ARG A 31 12.40 -1.87 -12.21
N LEU A 32 11.82 -2.87 -11.55
CA LEU A 32 10.64 -2.70 -10.70
C LEU A 32 10.94 -1.84 -9.47
N ALA A 33 12.13 -1.97 -8.88
CA ALA A 33 12.60 -1.14 -7.77
C ALA A 33 12.81 0.33 -8.20
N LEU A 34 13.43 0.54 -9.36
CA LEU A 34 13.58 1.86 -9.97
C LEU A 34 12.22 2.52 -10.23
N LEU A 35 11.30 1.81 -10.89
CA LEU A 35 9.96 2.33 -11.19
C LEU A 35 9.21 2.71 -9.91
N LEU A 36 9.35 1.92 -8.84
CA LEU A 36 8.76 2.22 -7.55
C LEU A 36 9.31 3.55 -6.98
N ALA A 37 10.63 3.72 -6.92
CA ALA A 37 11.23 4.93 -6.37
C ALA A 37 10.97 6.18 -7.22
N GLU A 38 11.10 6.10 -8.54
CA GLU A 38 10.83 7.24 -9.42
C GLU A 38 9.36 7.63 -9.42
N THR A 39 8.44 6.65 -9.37
CA THR A 39 7.02 6.96 -9.23
C THR A 39 6.73 7.68 -7.92
N ALA A 40 7.35 7.26 -6.82
CA ALA A 40 7.16 7.92 -5.53
C ALA A 40 7.52 9.41 -5.60
N ARG A 41 8.66 9.75 -6.24
CA ARG A 41 9.12 11.13 -6.45
C ARG A 41 8.19 11.90 -7.39
N VAL A 42 7.93 11.37 -8.58
CA VAL A 42 7.17 12.08 -9.64
C VAL A 42 5.72 12.30 -9.24
N ALA A 43 5.08 11.30 -8.61
CA ALA A 43 3.73 11.40 -8.11
C ALA A 43 3.63 12.12 -6.75
N LYS A 44 4.76 12.59 -6.20
CA LYS A 44 4.86 13.30 -4.91
C LYS A 44 4.23 12.50 -3.75
N LEU A 45 4.36 11.18 -3.79
CA LEU A 45 3.92 10.29 -2.72
C LEU A 45 4.94 10.28 -1.57
N ALA A 46 6.22 10.42 -1.91
CA ALA A 46 7.34 10.58 -0.99
C ALA A 46 8.61 11.01 -1.73
N GLU A 47 9.69 11.24 -1.00
CA GLU A 47 11.03 11.50 -1.54
C GLU A 47 12.01 10.43 -1.03
N PRO A 48 12.15 9.29 -1.72
CA PRO A 48 13.14 8.27 -1.36
C PRO A 48 14.56 8.84 -1.47
N GLU A 49 15.33 8.75 -0.39
CA GLU A 49 16.73 9.22 -0.31
C GLU A 49 17.61 8.59 -1.41
N SER A 50 17.39 7.32 -1.68
CA SER A 50 18.04 6.57 -2.75
C SER A 50 17.04 5.65 -3.45
N THR A 51 17.37 5.25 -4.67
CA THR A 51 16.64 4.20 -5.37
C THR A 51 17.11 2.84 -4.84
N PRO A 52 16.22 1.97 -4.33
CA PRO A 52 16.60 0.65 -3.84
C PRO A 52 17.02 -0.25 -5.00
N SER A 53 17.85 -1.26 -4.71
CA SER A 53 18.11 -2.36 -5.66
C SER A 53 16.93 -3.32 -5.73
N GLY A 54 16.91 -4.16 -6.77
CA GLY A 54 15.98 -5.28 -6.89
C GLY A 54 16.09 -6.24 -5.70
N GLU A 55 17.31 -6.56 -5.26
CA GLU A 55 17.55 -7.37 -4.06
C GLU A 55 16.90 -6.77 -2.80
N THR A 56 16.99 -5.44 -2.65
CA THR A 56 16.36 -4.73 -1.53
C THR A 56 14.84 -4.84 -1.59
N LEU A 57 14.26 -4.68 -2.79
CA LEU A 57 12.82 -4.83 -3.01
C LEU A 57 12.34 -6.27 -2.71
N VAL A 58 13.10 -7.27 -3.16
CA VAL A 58 12.81 -8.68 -2.87
C VAL A 58 12.88 -8.95 -1.37
N ALA A 59 13.91 -8.46 -0.69
CA ALA A 59 14.05 -8.60 0.76
C ALA A 59 12.86 -7.98 1.52
N TRP A 60 12.42 -6.78 1.13
CA TRP A 60 11.23 -6.16 1.70
C TRP A 60 9.96 -6.98 1.47
N SER A 61 9.80 -7.57 0.28
CA SER A 61 8.63 -8.39 -0.05
C SER A 61 8.52 -9.68 0.76
N GLN A 62 9.65 -10.17 1.28
CA GLN A 62 9.75 -11.40 2.07
C GLN A 62 9.89 -11.14 3.57
N SER A 63 10.00 -9.88 3.99
CA SER A 63 10.25 -9.54 5.38
C SER A 63 9.08 -9.94 6.28
N SER A 64 9.37 -10.63 7.38
CA SER A 64 8.43 -10.83 8.48
C SER A 64 8.34 -9.61 9.40
N ASP A 65 9.32 -8.70 9.33
CA ASP A 65 9.35 -7.46 10.08
C ASP A 65 9.16 -6.25 9.15
N ALA A 66 7.97 -5.66 9.21
CA ALA A 66 7.63 -4.50 8.41
C ALA A 66 8.25 -3.20 8.95
N HIS A 67 9.02 -3.22 10.05
CA HIS A 67 9.74 -2.05 10.55
C HIS A 67 10.80 -1.55 9.56
N ASP A 68 11.45 -2.48 8.86
CA ASP A 68 12.54 -2.19 7.93
C ASP A 68 12.05 -1.78 6.53
N ILE A 69 10.74 -1.81 6.29
CA ILE A 69 10.14 -1.40 5.02
C ILE A 69 9.78 0.09 5.11
N PRO A 70 10.40 0.95 4.30
CA PRO A 70 10.04 2.36 4.30
C PRO A 70 8.64 2.52 3.72
N LEU A 71 7.74 3.19 4.46
CA LEU A 71 6.30 3.22 4.16
C LEU A 71 5.96 3.76 2.76
N TRP A 72 6.82 4.60 2.18
CA TRP A 72 6.62 5.09 0.81
C TRP A 72 6.59 3.96 -0.23
N ALA A 73 7.33 2.87 -0.01
CA ALA A 73 7.42 1.76 -0.97
C ALA A 73 6.07 1.05 -1.16
N PRO A 74 5.41 0.50 -0.12
CA PRO A 74 4.09 -0.10 -0.26
C PRO A 74 3.00 0.91 -0.65
N CYS A 75 3.11 2.17 -0.22
CA CYS A 75 2.20 3.24 -0.69
C CYS A 75 2.29 3.42 -2.21
N THR A 76 3.52 3.45 -2.74
CA THR A 76 3.75 3.59 -4.19
C THR A 76 3.34 2.33 -4.96
N ALA A 77 3.57 1.14 -4.38
CA ALA A 77 3.08 -0.11 -4.96
C ALA A 77 1.56 -0.08 -5.12
N VAL A 78 0.81 0.33 -4.09
CA VAL A 78 -0.65 0.49 -4.17
C VAL A 78 -1.07 1.53 -5.21
N PHE A 79 -0.35 2.64 -5.32
CA PHE A 79 -0.61 3.63 -6.38
C PHE A 79 -0.51 2.99 -7.77
N LEU A 80 0.53 2.19 -8.03
CA LEU A 80 0.75 1.50 -9.30
C LEU A 80 -0.25 0.36 -9.54
N LEU A 81 -0.44 -0.53 -8.56
CA LEU A 81 -1.33 -1.69 -8.62
C LEU A 81 -2.77 -1.30 -8.97
N ASN A 82 -3.29 -0.21 -8.39
CA ASN A 82 -4.63 0.31 -8.66
C ASN A 82 -4.85 0.73 -10.13
N GLN A 83 -3.78 0.96 -10.89
CA GLN A 83 -3.81 1.38 -12.28
C GLN A 83 -3.56 0.21 -13.26
N MET A 84 -3.25 -0.98 -12.75
CA MET A 84 -2.86 -2.10 -13.61
C MET A 84 -4.06 -2.72 -14.32
N PRO A 85 -3.93 -3.06 -15.62
CA PRO A 85 -5.00 -3.70 -16.38
C PRO A 85 -5.31 -5.12 -15.87
N ALA A 86 -4.35 -5.77 -15.18
CA ALA A 86 -4.52 -7.08 -14.56
C ALA A 86 -5.50 -7.08 -13.37
N ARG A 87 -5.92 -5.89 -12.89
CA ARG A 87 -6.88 -5.72 -11.78
C ARG A 87 -6.49 -6.54 -10.53
N PRO A 88 -5.26 -6.34 -10.01
CA PRO A 88 -4.81 -7.04 -8.81
C PRO A 88 -5.72 -6.72 -7.63
N ALA A 89 -6.03 -7.73 -6.81
CA ALA A 89 -6.81 -7.62 -5.59
C ALA A 89 -6.02 -8.18 -4.41
N PRO A 90 -6.29 -7.77 -3.17
CA PRO A 90 -5.64 -8.36 -2.00
C PRO A 90 -6.02 -9.84 -1.86
N HIS A 91 -5.06 -10.67 -1.47
CA HIS A 91 -5.20 -12.11 -1.28
C HIS A 91 -5.42 -12.50 0.19
N SER A 92 -5.25 -11.56 1.12
CA SER A 92 -5.45 -11.79 2.55
C SER A 92 -6.04 -10.57 3.25
N GLU A 93 -6.60 -10.76 4.44
CA GLU A 93 -7.11 -9.67 5.28
C GLU A 93 -6.01 -8.65 5.62
N ALA A 94 -4.81 -9.13 5.99
CA ALA A 94 -3.70 -8.26 6.34
C ALA A 94 -3.27 -7.38 5.14
N GLU A 95 -3.17 -7.98 3.95
CA GLU A 95 -2.87 -7.26 2.71
C GLU A 95 -3.97 -6.26 2.38
N ALA A 96 -5.26 -6.62 2.56
CA ALA A 96 -6.37 -5.70 2.35
C ALA A 96 -6.34 -4.50 3.32
N CYS A 97 -6.02 -4.72 4.59
CA CYS A 97 -5.81 -3.65 5.57
C CYS A 97 -4.64 -2.74 5.16
N ALA A 98 -3.51 -3.32 4.74
CA ALA A 98 -2.35 -2.58 4.26
C ALA A 98 -2.67 -1.76 3.01
N TRP A 99 -3.44 -2.32 2.08
CA TRP A 99 -3.88 -1.65 0.86
C TRP A 99 -4.76 -0.45 1.18
N ALA A 100 -5.78 -0.63 2.02
CA ALA A 100 -6.67 0.44 2.44
C ALA A 100 -5.93 1.56 3.18
N TYR A 101 -4.97 1.20 4.04
CA TYR A 101 -4.10 2.16 4.71
C TYR A 101 -3.26 2.98 3.72
N CYS A 102 -2.57 2.31 2.80
CA CYS A 102 -1.78 2.97 1.76
C CYS A 102 -2.63 3.84 0.83
N TRP A 103 -3.84 3.38 0.49
CA TRP A 103 -4.80 4.12 -0.32
C TRP A 103 -5.15 5.48 0.28
N LEU A 104 -5.51 5.49 1.56
CA LEU A 104 -5.85 6.72 2.28
C LEU A 104 -4.64 7.64 2.51
N ARG A 105 -3.41 7.11 2.49
CA ARG A 105 -2.19 7.93 2.56
C ARG A 105 -1.78 8.54 1.23
N ASN A 106 -2.08 7.89 0.11
CA ASN A 106 -1.72 8.39 -1.21
C ASN A 106 -2.51 9.63 -1.64
N ARG A 107 -3.64 9.92 -0.98
CA ARG A 107 -4.55 10.99 -1.38
C ARG A 107 -5.44 11.43 -0.24
N GLN A 108 -5.76 12.71 -0.24
CA GLN A 108 -6.71 13.28 0.73
C GLN A 108 -8.14 13.07 0.24
N PHE A 109 -9.00 12.66 1.16
CA PHE A 109 -10.43 12.54 0.94
C PHE A 109 -11.18 13.32 2.01
N ASN A 110 -12.34 13.86 1.64
CA ASN A 110 -13.19 14.61 2.56
C ASN A 110 -13.95 13.67 3.51
N ASP A 111 -14.37 12.52 2.99
CA ASP A 111 -15.14 11.50 3.69
C ASP A 111 -14.82 10.09 3.16
N ILE A 112 -15.32 9.08 3.86
CA ILE A 112 -15.10 7.67 3.52
C ILE A 112 -15.81 7.27 2.22
N ASP A 113 -16.97 7.85 1.92
CA ASP A 113 -17.72 7.50 0.71
C ASP A 113 -16.98 7.97 -0.54
N ALA A 114 -16.36 9.14 -0.50
CA ALA A 114 -15.46 9.65 -1.53
C ALA A 114 -14.22 8.76 -1.68
N ALA A 115 -13.63 8.31 -0.56
CA ALA A 115 -12.50 7.38 -0.59
C ALA A 115 -12.86 6.04 -1.25
N ARG A 116 -14.06 5.52 -0.98
CA ARG A 116 -14.57 4.27 -1.56
C ARG A 116 -14.94 4.43 -3.03
N ALA A 117 -15.64 5.51 -3.39
CA ALA A 117 -16.06 5.78 -4.76
C ALA A 117 -14.87 6.01 -5.71
N ALA A 118 -13.75 6.52 -5.18
CA ALA A 118 -12.53 6.73 -5.96
C ALA A 118 -11.72 5.44 -6.19
N LEU A 119 -12.04 4.33 -5.52
CA LEU A 119 -11.39 3.04 -5.76
C LEU A 119 -11.77 2.49 -7.15
N PRO A 120 -10.83 1.81 -7.83
CA PRO A 120 -11.17 0.95 -8.96
C PRO A 120 -12.32 0.00 -8.59
N GLU A 121 -13.27 -0.22 -9.50
CA GLU A 121 -14.49 -1.00 -9.24
C GLU A 121 -14.21 -2.38 -8.63
N HIS A 122 -13.21 -3.10 -9.17
CA HIS A 122 -12.80 -4.42 -8.68
C HIS A 122 -12.30 -4.42 -7.22
N LEU A 123 -11.93 -3.26 -6.68
CA LEU A 123 -11.43 -3.10 -5.31
C LEU A 123 -12.49 -2.60 -4.33
N GLN A 124 -13.63 -2.10 -4.80
CA GLN A 124 -14.66 -1.54 -3.91
C GLN A 124 -15.21 -2.58 -2.94
N SER A 125 -15.53 -3.79 -3.44
CA SER A 125 -16.01 -4.89 -2.60
C SER A 125 -14.94 -5.46 -1.66
N PRO A 126 -13.74 -5.87 -2.12
CA PRO A 126 -12.74 -6.48 -1.23
C PRO A 126 -12.16 -5.48 -0.21
N LEU A 127 -12.19 -4.17 -0.48
CA LEU A 127 -11.70 -3.16 0.44
C LEU A 127 -12.79 -2.46 1.25
N ALA A 128 -14.07 -2.84 1.14
CA ALA A 128 -15.16 -2.17 1.84
C ALA A 128 -14.92 -2.07 3.37
N HIS A 129 -14.75 -3.20 4.05
CA HIS A 129 -14.48 -3.23 5.49
C HIS A 129 -13.06 -2.76 5.86
N PRO A 130 -11.98 -3.16 5.15
CA PRO A 130 -10.64 -2.64 5.41
C PRO A 130 -10.55 -1.11 5.33
N LEU A 131 -11.29 -0.48 4.39
CA LEU A 131 -11.31 0.97 4.23
C LEU A 131 -12.05 1.68 5.38
N GLU A 132 -13.14 1.11 5.86
CA GLU A 132 -13.83 1.59 7.07
C GLU A 132 -12.92 1.55 8.30
N ALA A 133 -12.22 0.43 8.50
CA ALA A 133 -11.28 0.28 9.59
C ALA A 133 -10.11 1.26 9.48
N ALA A 134 -9.53 1.42 8.28
CA ALA A 134 -8.45 2.36 8.02
C ALA A 134 -8.87 3.82 8.24
N TRP A 135 -10.09 4.17 7.83
CA TRP A 135 -10.64 5.51 8.03
C TRP A 135 -10.83 5.82 9.51
N ALA A 136 -11.42 4.90 10.27
CA ALA A 136 -11.61 5.04 11.71
C ALA A 136 -10.27 5.20 12.45
N ASP A 137 -9.26 4.41 12.07
CA ASP A 137 -7.89 4.52 12.60
C ASP A 137 -7.27 5.91 12.33
N GLN A 138 -7.36 6.39 11.07
CA GLN A 138 -6.87 7.70 10.67
C GLN A 138 -7.56 8.86 11.41
N GLN A 139 -8.88 8.79 11.62
CA GLN A 139 -9.59 9.83 12.37
C GLN A 139 -9.27 9.76 13.87
N GLY A 140 -9.10 8.56 14.43
CA GLY A 140 -8.64 8.37 15.80
C GLY A 140 -7.29 9.02 16.07
N LEU A 141 -6.37 9.01 15.10
CA LEU A 141 -5.07 9.70 15.20
C LEU A 141 -5.16 11.24 15.12
N ARG A 142 -6.25 11.79 14.59
CA ARG A 142 -6.47 13.25 14.50
C ARG A 142 -7.15 13.85 15.73
N LEU A 143 -7.70 13.00 16.60
CA LEU A 143 -8.44 13.40 17.80
C LEU A 143 -7.57 13.41 19.07
N ILE A 144 -6.28 13.10 18.95
CA ILE A 144 -5.29 13.10 20.05
C ILE A 144 -4.45 14.37 19.98
#